data_AF-A0A1F9DJ18-F1
#
_entry.id   AF-A0A1F9DJ18-F1
#
_cell.length_a   1.000
_cell.length_b   1.000
_cell.length_c   1.000
_cell.angle_alpha   90.00
_cell.angle_beta   90.00
_cell.angle_gamma   90.00
#
_symmetry.space_group_name_H-M   'P 1'
#
loop_
_entity.id
_entity.type
_entity.pdbx_description
1 polymer ?
#
loop_
_entity_poly.entity_id
_entity_poly.type
_entity_poly.pdbx_seq_one_letter_code
_entity_poly.pdbx_strand_id
1 'polypeptide(L)'
;MKDTFGVAYSYCGIANSMRMMGDYLGSLKFFKKAKDNYKKIGDKVSYAYTLWGEGTALQILGRDTEALKDFQEAAALFKETRDRRGLIYCALSIGELDFKQDRKKGLRAFSSALKKAEKLGLGVESRYARELLSAAQKAPDSIPLNLA
;
A
#
# COMPACT_ATOMS: atom_id res chain seq x y z
N MET A 1 15.83 -23.25 -17.47
CA MET A 1 14.66 -22.40 -17.20
C MET A 1 14.89 -21.72 -15.85
N LYS A 2 14.97 -20.39 -15.77
CA LYS A 2 15.05 -19.67 -14.48
C LYS A 2 13.66 -19.10 -14.20
N ASP A 3 12.97 -19.65 -13.21
CA ASP A 3 11.65 -19.17 -12.78
C ASP A 3 11.78 -17.77 -12.18
N THR A 4 11.66 -16.76 -13.04
CA THR A 4 11.85 -15.36 -12.66
C THR A 4 10.65 -14.86 -11.86
N PHE A 5 9.46 -15.39 -12.12
CA PHE A 5 8.26 -15.08 -11.35
C PHE A 5 8.39 -15.60 -9.91
N GLY A 6 8.76 -16.87 -9.72
CA GLY A 6 8.94 -17.46 -8.39
C GLY A 6 10.03 -16.76 -7.58
N VAL A 7 11.11 -16.34 -8.23
CA VAL A 7 12.16 -15.52 -7.59
C VAL A 7 11.61 -14.14 -7.15
N ALA A 8 10.87 -13.45 -8.01
CA ALA A 8 10.26 -12.16 -7.69
C ALA A 8 9.25 -12.27 -6.53
N TYR A 9 8.41 -13.30 -6.59
CA TYR A 9 7.42 -13.61 -5.57
C TYR A 9 8.07 -13.88 -4.22
N SER A 10 9.15 -14.66 -4.21
CA SER A 10 9.92 -14.95 -2.99
C SER A 10 10.54 -13.69 -2.41
N TYR A 11 11.11 -12.81 -3.23
CA TYR A 11 11.63 -11.52 -2.75
C TYR A 11 10.55 -10.62 -2.17
N CYS A 12 9.38 -10.56 -2.80
CA CYS A 12 8.23 -9.81 -2.26
C CYS A 12 7.76 -10.38 -0.92
N GLY A 13 7.71 -11.71 -0.78
CA GLY A 13 7.39 -12.38 0.48
C GLY A 13 8.38 -12.08 1.61
N ILE A 14 9.69 -12.11 1.31
CA ILE A 14 10.74 -11.72 2.27
C ILE A 14 10.58 -10.27 2.68
N ALA A 15 10.39 -9.36 1.72
CA ALA A 15 10.22 -7.94 2.00
C ALA A 15 9.01 -7.68 2.92
N ASN A 16 7.87 -8.30 2.64
CA ASN A 16 6.68 -8.20 3.48
C ASN A 16 6.92 -8.77 4.89
N SER A 17 7.62 -9.90 4.99
CA SER A 17 7.94 -10.50 6.29
C SER A 17 8.83 -9.57 7.14
N MET A 18 9.87 -8.99 6.53
CA MET A 18 10.74 -8.01 7.19
C MET A 18 9.95 -6.77 7.63
N ARG A 19 9.08 -6.24 6.76
CA ARG A 19 8.20 -5.10 7.09
C ARG A 19 7.29 -5.41 8.29
N MET A 20 6.71 -6.60 8.34
CA MET A 20 5.87 -7.02 9.47
C MET A 20 6.66 -7.19 10.78
N MET A 21 7.94 -7.55 10.69
CA MET A 21 8.86 -7.60 11.84
C MET A 21 9.44 -6.23 12.23
N GLY A 22 9.08 -5.16 11.52
CA GLY A 22 9.59 -3.80 11.77
C GLY A 22 10.93 -3.48 11.12
N ASP A 23 11.53 -4.40 10.34
CA ASP A 23 12.72 -4.12 9.55
C ASP A 23 12.35 -3.46 8.21
N TYR A 24 11.93 -2.19 8.31
CA TYR A 24 11.51 -1.40 7.16
C TYR A 24 12.67 -1.13 6.20
N LEU A 25 13.85 -0.75 6.70
CA LEU A 25 15.02 -0.50 5.86
C LEU A 25 15.48 -1.76 5.12
N GLY A 26 15.51 -2.92 5.79
CA GLY A 26 15.83 -4.20 5.18
C GLY A 26 14.83 -4.61 4.10
N SER A 27 13.54 -4.35 4.34
CA SER A 27 12.47 -4.66 3.38
C SER A 27 12.66 -3.95 2.03
N LEU A 28 13.11 -2.69 2.00
CA LEU A 28 13.32 -1.91 0.78
C LEU A 28 14.28 -2.59 -0.21
N LYS A 29 15.31 -3.27 0.30
CA LYS A 29 16.28 -4.02 -0.53
C LYS A 29 15.60 -5.14 -1.31
N PHE A 30 14.67 -5.84 -0.68
CA PHE A 30 13.97 -6.98 -1.28
C PHE A 30 12.78 -6.55 -2.14
N PHE A 31 12.08 -5.48 -1.77
CA PHE A 31 11.09 -4.85 -2.66
C PHE A 31 11.73 -4.42 -3.98
N LYS A 32 12.88 -3.75 -3.95
CA LYS A 32 13.62 -3.38 -5.17
C LYS A 32 13.92 -4.59 -6.06
N LYS A 33 14.44 -5.69 -5.47
CA LYS A 33 14.70 -6.92 -6.22
C LYS A 33 13.43 -7.52 -6.84
N ALA A 34 12.31 -7.53 -6.11
CA ALA A 34 11.03 -7.99 -6.64
C ALA A 34 10.56 -7.09 -7.80
N LYS A 35 10.61 -5.76 -7.64
CA LYS A 35 10.25 -4.78 -8.68
C LYS A 35 11.05 -4.98 -9.96
N ASP A 36 12.37 -5.13 -9.86
CA ASP A 36 13.24 -5.33 -11.03
C ASP A 36 12.86 -6.59 -11.81
N ASN A 37 12.54 -7.68 -11.12
CA ASN A 37 12.14 -8.94 -11.76
C ASN A 37 10.72 -8.86 -12.34
N TYR A 38 9.75 -8.33 -11.60
CA TYR A 38 8.38 -8.17 -12.11
C TYR A 38 8.31 -7.23 -13.32
N LYS A 39 9.08 -6.13 -13.30
CA LYS A 39 9.23 -5.23 -14.44
C LYS A 39 9.82 -5.94 -15.66
N LYS A 40 10.84 -6.79 -15.46
CA LYS A 40 11.47 -7.55 -16.53
C LYS A 40 10.52 -8.53 -17.22
N ILE A 41 9.63 -9.17 -16.46
CA ILE A 41 8.67 -10.15 -17.00
C ILE A 41 7.32 -9.53 -17.39
N GLY A 42 7.13 -8.22 -17.15
CA GLY A 42 5.89 -7.52 -17.51
C GLY A 42 4.69 -7.81 -16.59
N ASP A 43 4.91 -8.35 -15.40
CA ASP A 43 3.83 -8.60 -14.43
C ASP A 43 3.45 -7.30 -13.69
N LYS A 44 2.47 -6.60 -14.25
CA LYS A 44 2.02 -5.29 -13.76
C LYS A 44 1.32 -5.36 -12.40
N VAL A 45 0.55 -6.42 -12.14
CA VAL A 45 -0.24 -6.55 -10.90
C VAL A 45 0.72 -6.78 -9.74
N SER A 46 1.63 -7.74 -9.86
CA SER A 46 2.59 -8.03 -8.80
C SER A 46 3.57 -6.87 -8.58
N TYR A 47 3.99 -6.19 -9.66
CA TYR A 47 4.78 -4.97 -9.55
C TYR A 47 4.05 -3.86 -8.79
N ALA A 48 2.76 -3.65 -9.04
CA ALA A 48 1.94 -2.65 -8.34
C ALA A 48 1.77 -2.96 -6.85
N TYR A 49 1.52 -4.22 -6.48
CA TYR A 49 1.49 -4.62 -5.06
C TYR A 49 2.87 -4.47 -4.38
N THR A 50 3.95 -4.71 -5.11
CA THR A 50 5.32 -4.52 -4.61
C THR A 50 5.61 -3.04 -4.35
N LEU A 51 5.21 -2.15 -5.26
CA LEU A 51 5.26 -0.69 -5.07
C LEU A 51 4.43 -0.25 -3.87
N TRP A 52 3.20 -0.75 -3.73
CA TRP A 52 2.37 -0.42 -2.59
C TRP A 52 3.03 -0.87 -1.27
N GLY A 53 3.56 -2.10 -1.21
CA GLY A 53 4.30 -2.60 -0.05
C GLY A 53 5.53 -1.76 0.29
N GLU A 54 6.32 -1.37 -0.70
CA GLU A 54 7.47 -0.48 -0.51
C GLU A 54 7.05 0.91 -0.02
N GLY A 55 5.99 1.48 -0.60
CA GLY A 55 5.41 2.75 -0.19
C GLY A 55 5.00 2.74 1.29
N THR A 56 4.40 1.65 1.79
CA THR A 56 4.07 1.55 3.22
C THR A 56 5.31 1.53 4.12
N ALA A 57 6.39 0.86 3.70
CA ALA A 57 7.65 0.88 4.44
C ALA A 57 8.31 2.27 4.42
N LEU A 58 8.29 2.94 3.27
CA LEU A 58 8.80 4.31 3.10
C LEU A 58 8.04 5.31 3.98
N GLN A 59 6.72 5.21 4.04
CA GLN A 59 5.87 6.05 4.89
C GLN A 59 6.20 5.91 6.37
N ILE A 60 6.45 4.68 6.85
CA ILE A 60 6.83 4.43 8.25
C ILE A 60 8.23 5.00 8.54
N LEU A 61 9.13 4.97 7.56
CA LEU A 61 10.44 5.61 7.63
C LEU A 61 10.39 7.14 7.49
N GLY A 62 9.21 7.75 7.39
CA GLY A 62 9.03 9.19 7.23
C GLY A 62 9.37 9.73 5.83
N ARG A 63 9.56 8.84 4.85
CA ARG A 63 9.88 9.18 3.44
C ARG A 63 8.59 9.39 2.64
N ASP A 64 7.74 10.29 3.12
CA ASP A 64 6.36 10.47 2.64
C ASP A 64 6.28 10.85 1.15
N THR A 65 7.22 11.66 0.64
CA THR A 65 7.26 12.03 -0.79
C THR A 65 7.51 10.81 -1.69
N GLU A 66 8.39 9.90 -1.26
CA GLU A 66 8.70 8.69 -2.02
C GLU A 66 7.57 7.67 -1.90
N ALA A 67 6.99 7.53 -0.71
CA ALA A 67 5.80 6.71 -0.50
C ALA A 67 4.63 7.18 -1.39
N LEU A 68 4.36 8.48 -1.45
CA LEU A 68 3.31 9.04 -2.30
C LEU A 68 3.52 8.71 -3.77
N LYS A 69 4.77 8.80 -4.25
CA LYS A 69 5.12 8.43 -5.63
C LYS A 69 4.83 6.96 -5.90
N ASP A 70 5.27 6.07 -5.00
CA ASP A 70 5.04 4.63 -5.13
C ASP A 70 3.54 4.28 -5.09
N PHE A 71 2.75 4.92 -4.22
CA PHE A 71 1.30 4.72 -4.17
C PHE A 71 0.59 5.23 -5.43
N GLN A 72 1.03 6.36 -6.00
CA GLN A 72 0.45 6.89 -7.23
C GLN A 72 0.76 6.00 -8.44
N GLU A 73 2.00 5.50 -8.55
CA GLU A 73 2.39 4.56 -9.60
C GLU A 73 1.62 3.24 -9.46
N ALA A 74 1.51 2.69 -8.25
CA ALA A 74 0.71 1.51 -7.98
C ALA A 74 -0.77 1.73 -8.34
N ALA A 75 -1.37 2.86 -7.96
CA ALA A 75 -2.75 3.18 -8.28
C ALA A 75 -3.00 3.28 -9.80
N ALA A 76 -2.05 3.86 -10.55
CA ALA A 76 -2.14 3.94 -12.00
C ALA A 76 -2.15 2.53 -12.64
N LEU A 77 -1.27 1.65 -12.17
CA LEU A 77 -1.21 0.27 -12.64
C LEU A 77 -2.44 -0.54 -12.25
N PHE A 78 -2.93 -0.43 -11.02
CA PHE A 78 -4.17 -1.10 -10.60
C PHE A 78 -5.39 -0.60 -11.37
N LYS A 79 -5.41 0.69 -11.77
CA LYS A 79 -6.43 1.21 -12.66
C LYS A 79 -6.34 0.57 -14.05
N GLU A 80 -5.13 0.46 -14.59
CA GLU A 80 -4.87 -0.18 -15.89
C GLU A 80 -5.30 -1.65 -15.90
N THR A 81 -4.94 -2.41 -14.86
CA THR A 81 -5.23 -3.84 -14.72
C THR A 81 -6.64 -4.12 -14.18
N ARG A 82 -7.40 -3.08 -13.83
CA ARG A 82 -8.75 -3.15 -13.22
C ARG A 82 -8.78 -3.88 -11.87
N ASP A 83 -7.65 -3.91 -11.15
CA ASP A 83 -7.61 -4.42 -9.79
C ASP A 83 -8.27 -3.43 -8.83
N ARG A 84 -9.48 -3.78 -8.39
CA ARG A 84 -10.28 -2.93 -7.50
C ARG A 84 -9.74 -2.91 -6.07
N ARG A 85 -9.10 -3.99 -5.62
CA ARG A 85 -8.57 -4.10 -4.25
C ARG A 85 -7.35 -3.21 -4.08
N GLY A 86 -6.41 -3.31 -5.02
CA GLY A 86 -5.22 -2.47 -5.08
C GLY A 86 -5.55 -0.97 -5.10
N LEU A 87 -6.62 -0.57 -5.82
CA LEU A 87 -7.10 0.81 -5.82
C LEU A 87 -7.60 1.29 -4.45
N ILE A 88 -8.24 0.42 -3.67
CA ILE A 88 -8.68 0.77 -2.31
C ILE A 88 -7.47 0.90 -1.39
N TYR A 89 -6.52 -0.04 -1.45
CA TYR A 89 -5.29 0.04 -0.67
C TYR A 89 -4.50 1.32 -0.95
N CYS A 90 -4.31 1.69 -2.21
CA CYS A 90 -3.63 2.95 -2.54
C CYS A 90 -4.42 4.18 -2.06
N ALA A 91 -5.75 4.18 -2.18
CA ALA A 91 -6.58 5.29 -1.70
C ALA A 91 -6.50 5.46 -0.18
N LEU A 92 -6.43 4.36 0.57
CA LEU A 92 -6.24 4.37 2.02
C LEU A 92 -4.85 4.88 2.37
N SER A 93 -3.78 4.35 1.76
CA SER A 93 -2.41 4.77 2.06
C SER A 93 -2.14 6.24 1.70
N ILE A 94 -2.67 6.72 0.57
CA ILE A 94 -2.62 8.16 0.24
C ILE A 94 -3.48 8.96 1.24
N GLY A 95 -4.62 8.43 1.67
CA GLY A 95 -5.45 9.03 2.72
C GLY A 95 -4.71 9.18 4.05
N GLU A 96 -3.83 8.24 4.41
CA GLU A 96 -2.98 8.33 5.60
C GLU A 96 -1.94 9.45 5.46
N LEU A 97 -1.32 9.60 4.29
CA LEU A 97 -0.41 10.73 4.01
C LEU A 97 -1.14 12.07 4.00
N ASP A 98 -2.33 12.12 3.40
CA ASP A 98 -3.19 13.29 3.38
C ASP A 98 -3.63 13.65 4.80
N PHE A 99 -3.92 12.68 5.66
CA PHE A 99 -4.31 12.93 7.05
C PHE A 99 -3.20 13.64 7.84
N LYS A 100 -1.93 13.27 7.62
CA LYS A 100 -0.76 13.94 8.25
C LYS A 100 -0.70 15.44 7.91
N GLN A 101 -1.18 15.83 6.72
CA GLN A 101 -1.11 17.22 6.23
C GLN A 101 -2.41 17.99 6.45
N ASP A 102 -3.54 17.37 6.13
CA ASP A 102 -4.90 17.87 6.30
C ASP A 102 -5.82 16.73 6.76
N ARG A 103 -6.13 16.76 8.05
CA ARG A 103 -7.04 15.83 8.72
C ARG A 103 -8.37 15.65 7.98
N LYS A 104 -8.99 16.73 7.51
CA LYS A 104 -10.30 16.66 6.84
C LYS A 104 -10.18 15.94 5.50
N LYS A 105 -9.07 16.15 4.79
CA LYS A 105 -8.77 15.44 3.54
C LYS A 105 -8.60 13.94 3.78
N GLY A 106 -7.79 13.54 4.77
CA GLY A 106 -7.60 12.14 5.12
C GLY A 106 -8.89 11.43 5.54
N LEU A 107 -9.71 12.05 6.41
CA LEU A 107 -11.01 11.48 6.83
C LEU A 107 -11.96 11.28 5.66
N ARG A 108 -12.01 12.23 4.72
CA ARG A 108 -12.82 12.08 3.49
C ARG A 108 -12.31 10.94 2.61
N ALA A 109 -10.98 10.79 2.49
CA ALA A 109 -10.38 9.70 1.74
C ALA A 109 -10.76 8.34 2.33
N PHE A 110 -10.64 8.15 3.65
CA PHE A 110 -11.04 6.90 4.32
C PHE A 110 -12.53 6.59 4.17
N SER A 111 -13.40 7.59 4.36
CA SER A 111 -14.85 7.41 4.22
C SER A 111 -15.23 7.03 2.77
N SER A 112 -14.61 7.67 1.78
CA SER A 112 -14.84 7.36 0.36
C SER A 112 -14.36 5.96 0.01
N ALA A 113 -13.17 5.57 0.48
CA ALA A 113 -12.60 4.24 0.30
C ALA A 113 -13.47 3.16 0.96
N LEU A 114 -13.95 3.38 2.19
CA LEU A 114 -14.87 2.47 2.89
C LEU A 114 -16.15 2.25 2.08
N LYS A 115 -16.83 3.33 1.68
CA LYS A 115 -18.07 3.23 0.89
C LYS A 115 -17.86 2.47 -0.41
N LYS A 116 -16.72 2.68 -1.07
CA LYS A 116 -16.37 1.99 -2.32
C LYS A 116 -16.08 0.51 -2.07
N ALA A 117 -15.33 0.17 -1.02
CA ALA A 117 -15.05 -1.21 -0.65
C ALA A 117 -16.35 -1.97 -0.32
N GLU A 118 -17.26 -1.37 0.45
CA GLU A 118 -18.55 -1.96 0.82
C GLU A 118 -19.43 -2.21 -0.43
N LYS A 119 -19.52 -1.23 -1.34
CA LYS A 119 -20.25 -1.40 -2.61
C LYS A 119 -19.71 -2.55 -3.47
N LEU A 120 -18.41 -2.84 -3.34
CA LEU A 120 -17.74 -3.88 -4.11
C LEU A 120 -17.72 -5.25 -3.39
N GLY A 121 -18.25 -5.34 -2.17
CA GLY A 121 -18.20 -6.57 -1.36
C GLY A 121 -16.80 -6.93 -0.87
N LEU A 122 -15.89 -5.95 -0.79
CA LEU A 122 -14.49 -6.15 -0.40
C LEU A 122 -14.34 -6.11 1.13
N GLY A 123 -14.68 -7.22 1.79
CA GLY A 123 -14.80 -7.28 3.25
C GLY A 123 -13.52 -6.94 4.03
N VAL A 124 -12.35 -7.39 3.55
CA VAL A 124 -11.05 -7.11 4.19
C VAL A 124 -10.74 -5.62 4.10
N GLU A 125 -10.90 -5.04 2.92
CA GLU A 125 -10.63 -3.63 2.67
C GLU A 125 -11.64 -2.71 3.37
N SER A 126 -12.92 -3.12 3.44
CA SER A 126 -13.94 -2.43 4.23
C SER A 126 -13.58 -2.42 5.72
N ARG A 127 -13.11 -3.55 6.26
CA ARG A 127 -12.66 -3.61 7.65
C ARG A 127 -11.46 -2.68 7.87
N TYR A 128 -10.45 -2.75 7.01
CA TYR A 128 -9.26 -1.91 7.10
C TYR A 128 -9.62 -0.41 7.05
N ALA A 129 -10.44 0.00 6.08
CA ALA A 129 -10.91 1.37 5.95
C ALA A 129 -11.69 1.86 7.19
N ARG A 130 -12.49 0.98 7.81
CA ARG A 130 -13.26 1.28 9.03
C ARG A 130 -12.35 1.44 10.24
N GLU A 131 -11.34 0.59 10.38
CA GLU A 131 -10.34 0.69 11.44
C GLU A 131 -9.55 2.00 11.34
N LEU A 132 -9.06 2.34 10.14
CA LEU A 132 -8.41 3.63 9.88
C LEU A 132 -9.31 4.83 10.20
N LEU A 133 -10.56 4.81 9.73
CA LEU A 133 -11.50 5.89 9.99
C LEU A 133 -11.80 6.05 11.49
N SER A 134 -11.97 4.93 12.21
CA SER A 134 -12.21 4.96 13.65
C SER A 134 -10.99 5.48 14.41
N ALA A 135 -9.78 5.03 14.04
CA ALA A 135 -8.54 5.51 14.64
C ALA A 135 -8.34 7.01 14.40
N ALA A 136 -8.53 7.49 13.16
CA ALA A 136 -8.43 8.89 12.77
C ALA A 136 -9.43 9.83 13.47
N GLN A 137 -10.58 9.29 13.89
CA GLN A 137 -11.55 10.02 14.68
C GLN A 137 -11.15 10.11 16.16
N LYS A 138 -10.62 9.01 16.72
CA LYS A 138 -10.22 8.89 18.14
C LYS A 138 -8.90 9.57 18.47
N ALA A 139 -7.94 9.56 17.55
CA ALA A 139 -6.61 10.13 17.72
C ALA A 139 -6.41 11.27 16.71
N PRO A 140 -6.72 12.52 17.10
CA PRO A 140 -6.62 13.69 16.23
C PRO A 140 -5.23 13.93 15.64
N ASP A 141 -4.20 13.57 16.41
CA ASP A 141 -2.82 13.99 16.17
C ASP A 141 -1.96 12.89 15.51
N SER A 142 -2.44 11.65 15.46
CA SER A 142 -1.77 10.56 14.74
C SER A 142 -2.69 9.36 14.54
N ILE A 143 -2.48 8.63 13.45
CA ILE A 143 -3.09 7.32 13.20
C ILE A 143 -1.98 6.28 13.39
N PRO A 144 -2.25 5.12 14.03
CA PRO A 144 -1.27 4.04 14.05
C PRO A 144 -0.95 3.64 12.61
N LEU A 145 0.28 3.89 12.17
CA LEU A 145 0.79 3.31 10.93
C LEU A 145 0.88 1.80 11.15
N ASN A 146 0.46 1.00 10.16
CA ASN A 146 0.46 -0.48 10.16
C ASN A 146 -0.81 -1.17 10.71
N LEU A 147 -2.00 -0.62 10.45
CA LEU A 147 -3.29 -1.27 10.76
C LEU A 147 -3.69 -2.37 9.75
N ALA A 148 -2.78 -2.82 8.87
CA ALA A 148 -3.03 -3.83 7.83
C ALA A 148 -2.10 -5.03 7.93
#